data_AF-A0A2C6L547-F1
#
_entry.id   AF-A0A2C6L547-F1
#
_cell.length_a   1.000
_cell.length_b   1.000
_cell.length_c   1.000
_cell.angle_alpha   90.00
_cell.angle_beta   90.00
_cell.angle_gamma   90.00
#
_symmetry.space_group_name_H-M   'P 1'
#
loop_
_entity.id
_entity.type
_entity.pdbx_description
1 polymer ?
#
loop_
_entity_poly.entity_id
_entity_poly.type
_entity_poly.pdbx_seq_one_letter_code
_entity_poly.pdbx_strand_id
1 'polypeptide(L)'
;MNLLFVCFSSAVAALAAETSAASVAGADVAVLLERPADLNEGNKQLQADPRRLADGDPQPCSQKFASNTPNVTATFSETKLQASFTCGSPYTQGFIPAFSPDANSVDKCCADANKNAESTIQTVLGVKGKADKTEQKVTVTLEKIPDAKRGQSIYYKCKNSDESDVCVVALKLPPEIGQNDCAIDKVITVPLKQTVSSADFKCVGGKMDLEPFEVSSGKCSNNKKTTNAATVTNVSGVAGEFKVTVDQRPNQTEELCYTCSYDQVPSVENTQTTTTRTCSVIVTVEAAASSTSTVTTTSSAQSIVMTSAALSTLTGLLLTVVFN
;
A
#
# COMPACT_ATOMS: atom_id res chain seq x y z
N MET A 1 -17.92 -38.15 35.03
CA MET A 1 -16.77 -38.65 35.81
C MET A 1 -15.50 -38.15 35.16
N ASN A 2 -14.56 -37.64 35.96
CA ASN A 2 -13.18 -37.21 35.62
C ASN A 2 -13.13 -35.92 34.72
N LEU A 3 -12.39 -34.81 34.98
CA LEU A 3 -11.16 -34.48 35.76
C LEU A 3 -9.88 -35.10 35.13
N LEU A 4 -8.70 -34.47 34.93
CA LEU A 4 -8.06 -33.15 35.18
C LEU A 4 -6.93 -32.97 34.09
N PHE A 5 -6.16 -31.88 33.90
CA PHE A 5 -6.27 -30.41 34.06
C PHE A 5 -4.90 -29.75 33.67
N VAL A 6 -4.81 -28.42 33.46
CA VAL A 6 -3.59 -27.58 33.19
C VAL A 6 -2.74 -27.96 31.94
N CYS A 7 -1.79 -27.16 31.41
CA CYS A 7 -1.04 -25.97 31.91
C CYS A 7 -1.12 -24.71 31.01
N PHE A 8 -0.99 -23.55 31.67
CA PHE A 8 -0.54 -22.29 31.05
C PHE A 8 0.98 -22.29 30.82
N SER A 9 1.46 -21.44 29.91
CA SER A 9 2.80 -20.82 29.99
C SER A 9 2.87 -19.55 29.11
N SER A 10 2.90 -18.39 29.76
CA SER A 10 3.06 -17.09 29.10
C SER A 10 4.50 -16.63 29.16
N ALA A 11 5.06 -16.13 28.05
CA ALA A 11 6.39 -15.53 28.02
C ALA A 11 6.31 -14.07 27.55
N VAL A 12 6.38 -13.13 28.50
CA VAL A 12 6.48 -11.69 28.21
C VAL A 12 7.94 -11.27 28.43
N ALA A 13 8.68 -11.09 27.34
CA ALA A 13 10.05 -10.60 27.38
C ALA A 13 10.06 -9.06 27.46
N ALA A 14 10.09 -8.52 28.68
CA ALA A 14 10.33 -7.09 28.89
C ALA A 14 11.84 -6.80 28.78
N LEU A 15 12.24 -6.07 27.73
CA LEU A 15 13.58 -5.54 27.57
C LEU A 15 13.61 -4.06 27.95
N ALA A 16 14.11 -3.78 29.16
CA ALA A 16 14.53 -2.44 29.52
C ALA A 16 15.88 -2.13 28.86
N ALA A 17 16.00 -0.93 28.28
CA ALA A 17 17.27 -0.39 27.79
C ALA A 17 17.60 0.85 28.62
N GLU A 18 18.76 0.87 29.27
CA GLU A 18 19.14 1.94 30.20
C GLU A 18 19.64 3.19 29.47
N THR A 19 19.29 4.36 30.01
CA THR A 19 19.71 5.66 29.49
C THR A 19 21.15 5.97 29.88
N SER A 20 22.06 6.03 28.90
CA SER A 20 23.41 6.58 29.09
C SER A 20 23.44 8.05 28.67
N ALA A 21 23.41 8.96 29.63
CA ALA A 21 23.65 10.38 29.41
C ALA A 21 25.15 10.69 29.57
N ALA A 22 25.78 11.27 28.56
CA ALA A 22 27.16 11.76 28.63
C ALA A 22 27.28 13.12 27.94
N SER A 23 27.57 14.16 28.72
CA SER A 23 27.75 15.53 28.24
C SER A 23 29.20 15.99 28.44
N VAL A 24 29.89 16.35 27.35
CA VAL A 24 31.14 17.11 27.40
C VAL A 24 31.06 18.24 26.35
N ALA A 25 31.73 19.36 26.64
CA ALA A 25 31.61 20.61 25.89
C ALA A 25 32.20 20.55 24.47
N GLY A 26 31.74 21.47 23.62
CA GLY A 26 32.21 21.61 22.24
C GLY A 26 33.50 22.42 22.09
N ALA A 27 33.91 22.61 20.84
CA ALA A 27 34.93 23.56 20.41
C ALA A 27 34.58 24.06 19.01
N ASP A 28 34.76 25.37 18.77
CA ASP A 28 34.68 25.94 17.42
C ASP A 28 35.87 25.51 16.57
N VAL A 29 35.60 24.90 15.41
CA VAL A 29 36.50 24.96 14.25
C VAL A 29 35.66 25.13 12.99
N ALA A 30 35.47 26.39 12.59
CA ALA A 30 35.12 26.73 11.22
C ALA A 30 36.39 26.76 10.34
N VAL A 31 36.19 27.00 9.03
CA VAL A 31 37.19 27.39 8.01
C VAL A 31 37.93 26.25 7.28
N LEU A 32 37.78 26.30 5.94
CA LEU A 32 38.60 25.72 4.86
C LEU A 32 38.91 24.21 4.84
N LEU A 33 38.18 23.52 3.95
CA LEU A 33 38.86 22.77 2.88
C LEU A 33 37.94 22.67 1.65
N GLU A 34 37.98 23.70 0.79
CA GLU A 34 37.40 23.61 -0.56
C GLU A 34 38.14 22.54 -1.35
N ARG A 35 37.40 21.54 -1.87
CA ARG A 35 37.96 20.50 -2.72
C ARG A 35 37.08 20.35 -3.96
N PRO A 36 37.49 20.88 -5.14
CA PRO A 36 36.77 20.63 -6.36
C PRO A 36 36.79 19.12 -6.65
N ALA A 37 35.61 18.51 -6.71
CA ALA A 37 35.45 17.14 -7.12
C ALA A 37 35.33 17.10 -8.65
N ASP A 38 36.46 16.89 -9.33
CA ASP A 38 36.47 16.51 -10.74
C ASP A 38 35.66 15.22 -10.92
N LEU A 39 34.44 15.35 -11.46
CA LEU A 39 33.57 14.25 -11.83
C LEU A 39 33.43 14.18 -13.35
N ASN A 40 34.56 13.98 -14.01
CA ASN A 40 34.65 13.74 -15.45
C ASN A 40 35.31 12.39 -15.75
N GLU A 41 34.63 11.28 -15.40
CA GLU A 41 34.87 10.00 -16.05
C GLU A 41 33.70 9.02 -15.87
N GLY A 42 33.56 8.07 -16.81
CA GLY A 42 32.64 6.94 -16.69
C GLY A 42 31.22 7.19 -17.21
N ASN A 43 31.01 6.97 -18.52
CA ASN A 43 29.69 6.95 -19.17
C ASN A 43 28.86 5.71 -18.80
N LYS A 44 28.62 5.49 -17.50
CA LYS A 44 27.61 4.56 -16.99
C LYS A 44 26.30 5.31 -16.94
N GLN A 45 25.41 5.05 -17.89
CA GLN A 45 24.01 5.45 -17.77
C GLN A 45 23.50 4.98 -16.39
N LEU A 46 23.03 5.92 -15.57
CA LEU A 46 22.23 5.57 -14.41
C LEU A 46 21.07 4.72 -14.92
N GLN A 47 20.97 3.50 -14.43
CA GLN A 47 20.02 2.51 -14.90
C GLN A 47 18.62 2.92 -14.40
N ALA A 48 18.03 3.87 -15.10
CA ALA A 48 16.66 4.31 -14.89
C ALA A 48 15.77 3.09 -15.11
N ASP A 49 15.32 2.48 -14.01
CA ASP A 49 14.32 1.41 -14.01
C ASP A 49 13.09 1.94 -14.76
N PRO A 50 12.84 1.46 -16.00
CA PRO A 50 11.71 1.93 -16.73
C PRO A 50 10.50 1.25 -16.09
N ARG A 51 9.81 2.00 -15.21
CA ARG A 51 8.37 1.88 -14.96
C ARG A 51 7.64 2.15 -16.28
N ARG A 52 7.86 1.25 -17.25
CA ARG A 52 7.41 1.34 -18.63
C ARG A 52 5.90 1.23 -18.59
N LEU A 53 5.24 2.35 -18.87
CA LEU A 53 3.79 2.45 -18.94
C LEU A 53 3.25 1.26 -19.74
N ALA A 54 2.27 0.56 -19.17
CA ALA A 54 1.79 -0.74 -19.66
C ALA A 54 0.99 -0.64 -20.98
N ASP A 55 1.00 0.55 -21.59
CA ASP A 55 0.38 0.90 -22.87
C ASP A 55 1.34 0.72 -24.07
N GLY A 56 2.59 0.27 -23.82
CA GLY A 56 3.53 -0.10 -24.89
C GLY A 56 3.11 -1.39 -25.62
N ASP A 57 3.43 -1.48 -26.92
CA ASP A 57 3.03 -2.61 -27.77
C ASP A 57 3.40 -3.99 -27.16
N PRO A 58 2.46 -4.96 -27.17
CA PRO A 58 2.66 -6.27 -26.56
C PRO A 58 3.77 -7.04 -27.27
N GLN A 59 4.88 -7.23 -26.56
CA GLN A 59 6.08 -7.89 -27.09
C GLN A 59 5.73 -9.32 -27.58
N PRO A 60 6.10 -9.68 -28.83
CA PRO A 60 5.79 -10.99 -29.37
C PRO A 60 6.66 -12.09 -28.75
N CYS A 61 6.03 -13.21 -28.39
CA CYS A 61 6.73 -14.42 -27.96
C CYS A 61 7.09 -15.27 -29.19
N SER A 62 8.35 -15.19 -29.65
CA SER A 62 8.83 -15.82 -30.90
C SER A 62 10.10 -16.68 -30.71
N GLN A 63 10.46 -17.04 -29.48
CA GLN A 63 11.68 -17.78 -29.16
C GLN A 63 11.40 -19.04 -28.32
N LYS A 64 12.21 -20.08 -28.51
CA LYS A 64 12.10 -21.34 -27.75
C LYS A 64 12.43 -21.12 -26.28
N PHE A 65 11.63 -21.71 -25.38
CA PHE A 65 11.96 -21.79 -23.97
C PHE A 65 13.14 -22.75 -23.76
N ALA A 66 14.34 -22.19 -23.63
CA ALA A 66 15.61 -22.93 -23.56
C ALA A 66 16.24 -22.98 -22.15
N SER A 67 15.62 -22.34 -21.15
CA SER A 67 16.08 -22.28 -19.76
C SER A 67 14.92 -21.93 -18.83
N ASN A 68 15.11 -22.00 -17.51
CA ASN A 68 14.09 -21.65 -16.50
C ASN A 68 13.59 -20.18 -16.54
N THR A 69 14.16 -19.34 -17.41
CA THR A 69 13.81 -17.91 -17.58
C THR A 69 12.74 -17.74 -18.68
N PRO A 70 11.62 -17.03 -18.42
CA PRO A 70 10.59 -16.80 -19.43
C PRO A 70 11.12 -15.97 -20.61
N ASN A 71 10.67 -16.29 -21.83
CA ASN A 71 11.08 -15.62 -23.07
C ASN A 71 10.57 -14.18 -23.17
N VAL A 72 9.39 -13.90 -22.62
CA VAL A 72 8.78 -12.58 -22.55
C VAL A 72 8.28 -12.33 -21.13
N THR A 73 8.48 -11.12 -20.60
CA THR A 73 7.83 -10.67 -19.38
C THR A 73 7.06 -9.39 -19.66
N ALA A 74 5.76 -9.39 -19.34
CA ALA A 74 4.92 -8.20 -19.31
C ALA A 74 4.49 -7.92 -17.86
N THR A 75 4.29 -6.66 -17.50
CA THR A 75 3.91 -6.25 -16.13
C THR A 75 2.45 -5.80 -16.11
N PHE A 76 1.69 -6.18 -15.08
CA PHE A 76 0.34 -5.66 -14.89
C PHE A 76 0.34 -4.16 -14.56
N SER A 77 -0.52 -3.40 -15.23
CA SER A 77 -0.72 -1.98 -14.99
C SER A 77 -1.37 -1.71 -13.63
N GLU A 78 -0.77 -0.83 -12.82
CA GLU A 78 -1.38 -0.29 -11.60
C GLU A 78 -2.63 0.57 -11.89
N THR A 79 -2.73 1.13 -13.11
CA THR A 79 -3.80 2.06 -13.51
C THR A 79 -4.89 1.41 -14.37
N LYS A 80 -4.64 0.20 -14.90
CA LYS A 80 -5.59 -0.54 -15.76
C LYS A 80 -5.87 -1.98 -15.29
N LEU A 81 -5.14 -2.49 -14.30
CA LEU A 81 -5.22 -3.88 -13.81
C LEU A 81 -5.03 -4.96 -14.91
N GLN A 82 -4.39 -4.59 -16.03
CA GLN A 82 -4.20 -5.42 -17.21
C GLN A 82 -2.73 -5.62 -17.55
N ALA A 83 -2.44 -6.77 -18.14
CA ALA A 83 -1.22 -7.06 -18.91
C ALA A 83 -1.63 -7.71 -20.24
N SER A 84 -0.84 -7.50 -21.32
CA SER A 84 -1.10 -8.20 -22.59
C SER A 84 0.18 -8.66 -23.28
N PHE A 85 0.07 -9.72 -24.07
CA PHE A 85 1.16 -10.33 -24.83
C PHE A 85 0.63 -10.87 -26.17
N THR A 86 1.53 -11.14 -27.11
CA THR A 86 1.18 -11.70 -28.42
C THR A 86 2.00 -12.96 -28.68
N CYS A 87 1.39 -14.03 -29.14
CA CYS A 87 2.11 -15.20 -29.64
C CYS A 87 2.63 -14.91 -31.06
N GLY A 88 3.95 -14.88 -31.22
CA GLY A 88 4.61 -14.62 -32.50
C GLY A 88 4.87 -15.93 -33.26
N SER A 89 5.04 -15.85 -34.58
CA SER A 89 5.50 -16.99 -35.38
C SER A 89 6.84 -17.51 -34.84
N PRO A 90 7.05 -18.84 -34.73
CA PRO A 90 6.16 -19.94 -35.15
C PRO A 90 5.12 -20.40 -34.12
N TYR A 91 5.03 -19.78 -32.94
CA TYR A 91 4.26 -20.26 -31.79
C TYR A 91 2.75 -19.96 -31.85
N THR A 92 2.13 -20.14 -33.01
CA THR A 92 0.72 -19.79 -33.29
C THR A 92 -0.26 -20.96 -33.18
N GLN A 93 0.23 -22.18 -32.88
CA GLN A 93 -0.55 -23.43 -32.95
C GLN A 93 -1.44 -23.68 -31.73
N GLY A 94 -1.24 -22.93 -30.64
CA GLY A 94 -2.08 -23.06 -29.45
C GLY A 94 -1.52 -22.33 -28.23
N PHE A 95 -2.28 -22.41 -27.14
CA PHE A 95 -2.01 -21.72 -25.88
C PHE A 95 -2.02 -22.70 -24.71
N ILE A 96 -1.28 -22.38 -23.65
CA ILE A 96 -1.40 -22.99 -22.32
C ILE A 96 -1.56 -21.87 -21.28
N PRO A 97 -2.65 -21.84 -20.49
CA PRO A 97 -3.85 -22.68 -20.59
C PRO A 97 -4.58 -22.60 -21.93
N ALA A 98 -5.40 -23.62 -22.22
CA ALA A 98 -6.22 -23.63 -23.43
C ALA A 98 -7.41 -22.67 -23.31
N PHE A 99 -7.64 -21.86 -24.36
CA PHE A 99 -8.84 -21.02 -24.49
C PHE A 99 -9.99 -21.85 -25.06
N SER A 100 -11.20 -21.70 -24.53
CA SER A 100 -12.39 -22.32 -25.11
C SER A 100 -12.66 -21.78 -26.52
N PRO A 101 -12.96 -22.62 -27.54
CA PRO A 101 -13.29 -22.17 -28.89
C PRO A 101 -14.44 -21.16 -28.93
N ASP A 102 -15.48 -21.40 -28.14
CA ASP A 102 -16.74 -20.64 -28.19
C ASP A 102 -16.65 -19.30 -27.44
N ALA A 103 -15.80 -19.23 -26.40
CA ALA A 103 -15.73 -18.08 -25.50
C ALA A 103 -14.47 -17.21 -25.69
N ASN A 104 -13.46 -17.69 -26.43
CA ASN A 104 -12.13 -17.07 -26.61
C ASN A 104 -11.50 -16.52 -25.31
N SER A 105 -11.85 -17.11 -24.17
CA SER A 105 -11.46 -16.63 -22.85
C SER A 105 -11.26 -17.79 -21.87
N VAL A 106 -10.49 -17.53 -20.80
CA VAL A 106 -10.18 -18.51 -19.74
C VAL A 106 -9.83 -17.79 -18.42
N ASP A 107 -10.22 -18.37 -17.28
CA ASP A 107 -9.94 -17.85 -15.92
C ASP A 107 -8.63 -18.43 -15.32
N LYS A 108 -7.89 -19.20 -16.11
CA LYS A 108 -6.71 -19.96 -15.69
C LYS A 108 -5.39 -19.32 -16.10
N CYS A 109 -4.34 -19.73 -15.41
CA CYS A 109 -2.92 -19.50 -15.73
C CYS A 109 -2.09 -20.73 -15.33
N CYS A 110 -0.80 -20.76 -15.69
CA CYS A 110 0.18 -21.66 -15.08
C CYS A 110 0.84 -20.94 -13.88
N ALA A 111 1.05 -21.65 -12.76
CA ALA A 111 1.71 -21.11 -11.57
C ALA A 111 3.26 -21.19 -11.61
N ASP A 112 3.82 -21.87 -12.61
CA ASP A 112 5.25 -22.15 -12.74
C ASP A 112 5.61 -22.17 -14.24
N ALA A 113 6.64 -21.43 -14.65
CA ALA A 113 7.12 -21.35 -16.02
C ALA A 113 7.40 -22.73 -16.66
N ASN A 114 7.85 -23.69 -15.86
CA ASN A 114 8.33 -24.99 -16.30
C ASN A 114 7.22 -26.04 -16.37
N LYS A 115 6.08 -25.82 -15.69
CA LYS A 115 4.96 -26.77 -15.62
C LYS A 115 3.82 -26.37 -16.55
N ASN A 116 3.07 -27.33 -17.06
CA ASN A 116 1.84 -27.10 -17.84
C ASN A 116 0.58 -27.29 -16.99
N ALA A 117 0.73 -27.27 -15.66
CA ALA A 117 -0.37 -27.43 -14.71
C ALA A 117 -1.20 -26.13 -14.65
N GLU A 118 -2.42 -26.19 -15.15
CA GLU A 118 -3.37 -25.08 -15.13
C GLU A 118 -4.01 -24.93 -13.73
N SER A 119 -4.09 -23.69 -13.26
CA SER A 119 -4.83 -23.31 -12.05
C SER A 119 -5.61 -22.02 -12.32
N THR A 120 -6.75 -21.81 -11.65
CA THR A 120 -7.47 -20.52 -11.76
C THR A 120 -6.59 -19.38 -11.25
N ILE A 121 -6.68 -18.20 -11.86
CA ILE A 121 -5.94 -17.00 -11.45
C ILE A 121 -6.25 -16.67 -9.97
N GLN A 122 -7.49 -16.91 -9.54
CA GLN A 122 -7.90 -16.78 -8.14
C GLN A 122 -7.18 -17.74 -7.19
N THR A 123 -6.90 -18.98 -7.60
CA THR A 123 -6.12 -19.93 -6.78
C THR A 123 -4.65 -19.50 -6.64
N VAL A 124 -4.06 -18.91 -7.69
CA VAL A 124 -2.63 -18.54 -7.70
C VAL A 124 -2.37 -17.18 -7.03
N LEU A 125 -3.22 -16.18 -7.32
CA LEU A 125 -3.05 -14.79 -6.87
C LEU A 125 -4.02 -14.35 -5.76
N GLY A 126 -5.07 -15.11 -5.45
CA GLY A 126 -6.06 -14.74 -4.43
C GLY A 126 -7.07 -13.66 -4.85
N VAL A 127 -7.15 -13.34 -6.15
CA VAL A 127 -8.05 -12.33 -6.74
C VAL A 127 -8.69 -12.88 -8.02
N LYS A 128 -9.91 -12.47 -8.37
CA LYS A 128 -10.46 -12.88 -9.68
C LYS A 128 -9.59 -12.30 -10.80
N GLY A 129 -9.55 -13.03 -11.92
CA GLY A 129 -8.96 -12.55 -13.15
C GLY A 129 -9.43 -13.38 -14.34
N LYS A 130 -9.27 -12.82 -15.54
CA LYS A 130 -9.73 -13.40 -16.80
C LYS A 130 -8.73 -13.05 -17.90
N ALA A 131 -8.37 -14.04 -18.71
CA ALA A 131 -7.66 -13.86 -19.96
C ALA A 131 -8.66 -13.88 -21.12
N ASP A 132 -8.65 -12.84 -21.94
CA ASP A 132 -9.38 -12.74 -23.21
C ASP A 132 -8.38 -12.80 -24.37
N LYS A 133 -8.70 -13.53 -25.45
CA LYS A 133 -7.84 -13.69 -26.63
C LYS A 133 -8.49 -13.11 -27.89
N THR A 134 -7.81 -12.17 -28.54
CA THR A 134 -8.13 -11.64 -29.87
C THR A 134 -7.03 -12.05 -30.82
N GLU A 135 -7.35 -12.90 -31.81
CA GLU A 135 -6.39 -13.51 -32.73
C GLU A 135 -5.25 -14.24 -31.97
N GLN A 136 -4.02 -13.69 -32.02
CA GLN A 136 -2.83 -14.16 -31.31
C GLN A 136 -2.45 -13.28 -30.10
N LYS A 137 -3.18 -12.19 -29.84
CA LYS A 137 -3.02 -11.34 -28.66
C LYS A 137 -3.87 -11.87 -27.51
N VAL A 138 -3.28 -11.97 -26.33
CA VAL A 138 -3.98 -12.27 -25.07
C VAL A 138 -3.86 -11.05 -24.16
N THR A 139 -5.00 -10.63 -23.61
CA THR A 139 -5.09 -9.59 -22.58
C THR A 139 -5.62 -10.23 -21.30
N VAL A 140 -4.88 -10.13 -20.21
CA VAL A 140 -5.27 -10.65 -18.89
C VAL A 140 -5.64 -9.48 -17.99
N THR A 141 -6.81 -9.56 -17.36
CA THR A 141 -7.39 -8.53 -16.48
C THR A 141 -7.56 -9.10 -15.08
N LEU A 142 -7.23 -8.32 -14.05
CA LEU A 142 -7.39 -8.67 -12.64
C LEU A 142 -8.43 -7.78 -11.94
N GLU A 143 -9.08 -8.32 -10.92
CA GLU A 143 -10.04 -7.60 -10.08
C GLU A 143 -9.39 -6.49 -9.25
N LYS A 144 -8.13 -6.72 -8.87
CA LYS A 144 -7.18 -5.79 -8.23
C LYS A 144 -5.76 -6.39 -8.28
N ILE A 145 -4.73 -5.59 -8.01
CA ILE A 145 -3.39 -6.13 -7.68
C ILE A 145 -3.44 -6.63 -6.22
N PRO A 146 -3.06 -7.88 -5.90
CA PRO A 146 -2.98 -8.34 -4.52
C PRO A 146 -1.65 -7.91 -3.89
N ASP A 147 -1.67 -7.07 -2.86
CA ASP A 147 -0.45 -6.51 -2.25
C ASP A 147 0.51 -7.58 -1.73
N ALA A 148 -0.01 -8.59 -1.01
CA ALA A 148 0.76 -9.75 -0.52
C ALA A 148 1.28 -10.71 -1.62
N LYS A 149 1.13 -10.34 -2.90
CA LYS A 149 1.56 -11.07 -4.09
C LYS A 149 2.37 -10.18 -5.05
N ARG A 150 2.64 -8.92 -4.70
CA ARG A 150 3.43 -8.00 -5.54
C ARG A 150 4.79 -8.58 -5.93
N GLY A 151 5.22 -8.30 -7.14
CA GLY A 151 6.41 -8.90 -7.75
C GLY A 151 6.30 -10.38 -8.17
N GLN A 152 5.27 -11.14 -7.78
CA GLN A 152 5.06 -12.52 -8.25
C GLN A 152 4.53 -12.55 -9.70
N SER A 153 4.70 -13.66 -10.40
CA SER A 153 4.25 -13.83 -11.79
C SER A 153 3.27 -15.00 -11.93
N ILE A 154 2.33 -14.86 -12.86
CA ILE A 154 1.61 -15.98 -13.47
C ILE A 154 2.16 -16.22 -14.88
N TYR A 155 1.98 -17.42 -15.42
CA TYR A 155 2.60 -17.82 -16.68
C TYR A 155 1.58 -18.29 -17.72
N TYR A 156 1.86 -17.96 -18.98
CA TYR A 156 1.18 -18.46 -20.16
C TYR A 156 2.22 -18.98 -21.16
N LYS A 157 1.81 -19.87 -22.07
CA LYS A 157 2.72 -20.42 -23.09
C LYS A 157 2.06 -20.42 -24.46
N CYS A 158 2.84 -20.03 -25.46
CA CYS A 158 2.50 -20.17 -26.88
C CYS A 158 3.08 -21.48 -27.41
N LYS A 159 2.32 -22.30 -28.13
CA LYS A 159 2.78 -23.59 -28.72
C LYS A 159 3.25 -23.42 -30.17
N ASN A 160 4.40 -24.01 -30.50
CA ASN A 160 4.78 -24.34 -31.87
C ASN A 160 4.06 -25.66 -32.30
N SER A 161 4.31 -26.14 -33.51
CA SER A 161 3.80 -27.43 -34.02
C SER A 161 4.32 -28.63 -33.22
N ASP A 162 5.55 -28.54 -32.69
CA ASP A 162 6.09 -29.50 -31.74
C ASP A 162 5.61 -29.13 -30.32
N GLU A 163 4.85 -30.00 -29.65
CA GLU A 163 4.33 -29.70 -28.30
C GLU A 163 5.41 -29.51 -27.21
N SER A 164 6.64 -29.97 -27.47
CA SER A 164 7.81 -29.75 -26.62
C SER A 164 8.50 -28.40 -26.88
N ASP A 165 8.06 -27.67 -27.90
CA ASP A 165 8.55 -26.36 -28.28
C ASP A 165 7.52 -25.27 -27.95
N VAL A 166 7.74 -24.61 -26.83
CA VAL A 166 6.88 -23.53 -26.31
C VAL A 166 7.68 -22.25 -26.11
N CYS A 167 7.02 -21.12 -26.30
CA CYS A 167 7.51 -19.81 -25.89
C CYS A 167 6.76 -19.41 -24.60
N VAL A 168 7.48 -19.17 -23.50
CA VAL A 168 6.89 -18.90 -22.18
C VAL A 168 6.81 -17.41 -21.91
N VAL A 169 5.62 -16.94 -21.56
CA VAL A 169 5.33 -15.57 -21.16
C VAL A 169 5.07 -15.53 -19.65
N ALA A 170 5.77 -14.64 -18.94
CA ALA A 170 5.45 -14.28 -17.57
C ALA A 170 4.64 -12.97 -17.54
N LEU A 171 3.50 -12.99 -16.85
CA LEU A 171 2.74 -11.79 -16.51
C LEU A 171 3.01 -11.48 -15.04
N LYS A 172 3.89 -10.51 -14.81
CA LYS A 172 4.41 -10.14 -13.50
C LYS A 172 3.53 -9.08 -12.85
N LEU A 173 3.14 -9.29 -11.60
CA LEU A 173 2.51 -8.25 -10.79
C LEU A 173 3.53 -7.13 -10.52
N PRO A 174 3.11 -5.86 -10.52
CA PRO A 174 4.02 -4.74 -10.25
C PRO A 174 4.70 -4.91 -8.88
N PRO A 175 5.85 -4.23 -8.66
CA PRO A 175 6.62 -4.36 -7.42
C PRO A 175 5.85 -3.88 -6.19
N GLU A 176 6.46 -4.01 -5.02
CA GLU A 176 5.97 -3.35 -3.82
C GLU A 176 5.92 -1.83 -4.03
N ILE A 177 4.80 -1.23 -3.64
CA ILE A 177 4.54 0.21 -3.69
C ILE A 177 4.73 0.79 -2.30
N GLY A 178 5.22 2.04 -2.22
CA GLY A 178 5.45 2.70 -0.94
C GLY A 178 4.17 2.79 -0.09
N GLN A 179 4.32 2.95 1.23
CA GLN A 179 3.17 3.12 2.13
C GLN A 179 2.26 4.27 1.66
N ASN A 180 2.88 5.38 1.22
CA ASN A 180 2.21 6.58 0.73
C ASN A 180 1.99 6.60 -0.81
N ASP A 181 2.24 5.50 -1.52
CA ASP A 181 1.96 5.38 -2.96
C ASP A 181 0.52 4.89 -3.17
N CYS A 182 -0.30 5.62 -3.91
CA CYS A 182 -1.66 5.21 -4.30
C CYS A 182 -1.64 4.19 -5.45
N ALA A 183 -2.57 3.24 -5.36
CA ALA A 183 -2.94 2.31 -6.42
C ALA A 183 -4.45 2.01 -6.29
N ILE A 184 -5.06 1.43 -7.31
CA ILE A 184 -6.51 1.16 -7.36
C ILE A 184 -6.98 0.38 -6.12
N ASP A 185 -8.11 0.83 -5.54
CA ASP A 185 -8.75 0.37 -4.29
C ASP A 185 -7.94 0.53 -2.99
N LYS A 186 -6.67 0.96 -3.03
CA LYS A 186 -5.84 1.14 -1.84
C LYS A 186 -6.40 2.25 -0.95
N VAL A 187 -6.22 2.08 0.37
CA VAL A 187 -6.42 3.12 1.36
C VAL A 187 -5.05 3.46 1.97
N ILE A 188 -4.73 4.74 2.06
CA ILE A 188 -3.54 5.29 2.69
C ILE A 188 -3.98 6.10 3.91
N THR A 189 -3.23 6.01 5.01
CA THR A 189 -3.43 6.84 6.19
C THR A 189 -2.20 7.71 6.43
N VAL A 190 -2.38 9.03 6.49
CA VAL A 190 -1.33 10.04 6.60
C VAL A 190 -1.53 10.84 7.91
N PRO A 191 -0.85 10.47 9.01
CA PRO A 191 -1.04 11.12 10.31
C PRO A 191 -0.21 12.40 10.45
N LEU A 192 -0.87 13.57 10.42
CA LEU A 192 -0.25 14.89 10.61
C LEU A 192 -0.25 15.26 12.10
N LYS A 193 0.62 14.58 12.84
CA LYS A 193 0.82 14.74 14.29
C LYS A 193 1.21 16.16 14.68
N GLN A 194 1.10 16.55 15.95
CA GLN A 194 1.41 17.91 16.42
C GLN A 194 2.76 18.47 15.93
N THR A 195 3.81 17.65 15.91
CA THR A 195 5.16 17.98 15.42
C THR A 195 5.35 17.88 13.89
N VAL A 196 4.38 17.32 13.16
CA VAL A 196 4.42 17.09 11.71
C VAL A 196 3.42 18.04 11.04
N SER A 197 3.93 19.08 10.41
CA SER A 197 3.13 20.08 9.68
C SER A 197 2.81 19.70 8.24
N SER A 198 3.47 18.69 7.66
CA SER A 198 3.20 18.26 6.29
C SER A 198 3.70 16.84 6.01
N ALA A 199 3.14 16.19 4.99
CA ALA A 199 3.57 14.87 4.52
C ALA A 199 3.29 14.70 3.01
N ASP A 200 4.11 13.89 2.35
CA ASP A 200 4.08 13.68 0.90
C ASP A 200 3.54 12.28 0.55
N PHE A 201 2.77 12.18 -0.55
CA PHE A 201 2.13 10.95 -1.05
C PHE A 201 1.99 10.98 -2.58
N LYS A 202 1.76 9.82 -3.22
CA LYS A 202 1.88 9.69 -4.69
C LYS A 202 0.65 9.11 -5.38
N CYS A 203 -0.05 9.92 -6.16
CA CYS A 203 -1.11 9.51 -7.08
C CYS A 203 -0.53 9.27 -8.50
N VAL A 204 0.30 8.23 -8.64
CA VAL A 204 1.01 7.94 -9.91
C VAL A 204 0.04 7.47 -10.98
N GLY A 205 -0.08 8.23 -12.08
CA GLY A 205 -0.94 7.87 -13.22
C GLY A 205 -2.45 7.94 -12.94
N GLY A 206 -2.84 8.50 -11.79
CA GLY A 206 -4.21 8.88 -11.48
C GLY A 206 -4.40 10.40 -11.52
N LYS A 207 -5.64 10.85 -11.31
CA LYS A 207 -6.02 12.25 -11.15
C LYS A 207 -6.43 12.48 -9.70
N MET A 208 -5.84 13.47 -9.04
CA MET A 208 -6.15 13.81 -7.65
C MET A 208 -7.32 14.81 -7.58
N ASP A 209 -8.28 14.61 -6.68
CA ASP A 209 -9.12 15.69 -6.17
C ASP A 209 -8.40 16.38 -5.00
N LEU A 210 -8.33 17.71 -5.06
CA LEU A 210 -7.65 18.56 -4.08
C LEU A 210 -8.61 19.00 -2.96
N GLU A 211 -9.92 18.84 -3.14
CA GLU A 211 -10.92 19.08 -2.10
C GLU A 211 -11.16 17.80 -1.28
N PRO A 212 -11.19 17.87 0.06
CA PRO A 212 -11.42 16.70 0.89
C PRO A 212 -12.90 16.32 0.96
N PHE A 213 -13.11 15.02 1.17
CA PHE A 213 -14.38 14.37 1.43
C PHE A 213 -14.44 13.91 2.90
N GLU A 214 -15.65 13.64 3.41
CA GLU A 214 -15.82 13.02 4.72
C GLU A 214 -15.33 11.56 4.69
N VAL A 215 -14.66 11.09 5.75
CA VAL A 215 -14.35 9.66 5.93
C VAL A 215 -15.63 8.92 6.35
N SER A 216 -15.93 7.82 5.67
CA SER A 216 -16.96 6.87 6.09
C SER A 216 -16.48 5.44 5.89
N SER A 217 -16.64 4.60 6.90
CA SER A 217 -16.25 3.17 6.88
C SER A 217 -14.79 2.91 6.45
N GLY A 218 -13.87 3.81 6.79
CA GLY A 218 -12.45 3.71 6.40
C GLY A 218 -12.14 4.02 4.94
N LYS A 219 -13.04 4.73 4.23
CA LYS A 219 -12.85 5.23 2.85
C LYS A 219 -13.42 6.64 2.71
N CYS A 220 -13.18 7.27 1.55
CA CYS A 220 -13.83 8.54 1.23
C CYS A 220 -15.31 8.31 0.94
N SER A 221 -16.17 9.17 1.50
CA SER A 221 -17.59 9.24 1.12
C SER A 221 -17.80 10.08 -0.14
N ASN A 222 -19.05 10.20 -0.59
CA ASN A 222 -19.44 11.10 -1.67
C ASN A 222 -19.65 12.56 -1.20
N ASN A 223 -19.59 12.83 0.11
CA ASN A 223 -19.82 14.15 0.68
C ASN A 223 -18.50 14.93 0.73
N LYS A 224 -18.47 16.11 0.09
CA LYS A 224 -17.36 17.06 0.26
C LYS A 224 -17.37 17.68 1.66
N LYS A 225 -16.20 17.92 2.21
CA LYS A 225 -16.01 18.38 3.59
C LYS A 225 -15.33 19.75 3.61
N THR A 226 -16.04 20.77 4.08
CA THR A 226 -15.43 22.08 4.34
C THR A 226 -14.51 21.99 5.56
N THR A 227 -13.24 22.37 5.39
CA THR A 227 -12.24 22.38 6.47
C THR A 227 -11.20 23.47 6.22
N ASN A 228 -10.56 23.92 7.30
CA ASN A 228 -9.33 24.73 7.26
C ASN A 228 -8.13 23.95 7.82
N ALA A 229 -8.28 22.65 8.10
CA ALA A 229 -7.28 21.90 8.86
C ALA A 229 -6.01 21.60 8.05
N ALA A 230 -6.17 21.24 6.77
CA ALA A 230 -5.07 20.99 5.86
C ALA A 230 -5.48 21.15 4.39
N THR A 231 -4.52 21.49 3.54
CA THR A 231 -4.64 21.59 2.08
C THR A 231 -3.71 20.61 1.37
N VAL A 232 -4.13 20.11 0.20
CA VAL A 232 -3.32 19.26 -0.69
C VAL A 232 -2.88 20.07 -1.89
N THR A 233 -1.59 19.98 -2.23
CA THR A 233 -0.97 20.67 -3.37
C THR A 233 -0.15 19.68 -4.21
N ASN A 234 0.02 19.99 -5.51
CA ASN A 234 0.94 19.24 -6.38
C ASN A 234 2.39 19.60 -6.03
N VAL A 235 3.30 18.63 -5.99
CA VAL A 235 4.73 18.90 -5.81
C VAL A 235 5.35 19.29 -7.15
N SER A 236 5.67 20.59 -7.30
CA SER A 236 6.26 21.15 -8.51
C SER A 236 7.50 20.38 -8.96
N GLY A 237 7.45 19.85 -10.19
CA GLY A 237 8.56 19.12 -10.81
C GLY A 237 8.50 17.60 -10.70
N VAL A 238 7.60 17.01 -9.88
CA VAL A 238 7.43 15.55 -9.79
C VAL A 238 6.00 15.14 -10.15
N ALA A 239 5.86 14.46 -11.29
CA ALA A 239 4.57 14.05 -11.82
C ALA A 239 3.86 13.03 -10.91
N GLY A 240 2.70 13.40 -10.38
CA GLY A 240 1.89 12.54 -9.52
C GLY A 240 2.31 12.52 -8.05
N GLU A 241 3.23 13.38 -7.60
CA GLU A 241 3.55 13.55 -6.17
C GLU A 241 2.80 14.76 -5.59
N PHE A 242 2.22 14.56 -4.40
CA PHE A 242 1.30 15.47 -3.74
C PHE A 242 1.73 15.69 -2.30
N LYS A 243 1.60 16.92 -1.82
CA LYS A 243 1.93 17.32 -0.48
C LYS A 243 0.70 17.80 0.25
N VAL A 244 0.38 17.16 1.38
CA VAL A 244 -0.59 17.69 2.33
C VAL A 244 0.13 18.54 3.39
N THR A 245 -0.39 19.73 3.68
CA THR A 245 0.16 20.66 4.68
C THR A 245 -0.94 21.09 5.65
N VAL A 246 -0.63 21.14 6.94
CA VAL A 246 -1.52 21.64 8.00
C VAL A 246 -1.51 23.17 7.99
N ASP A 247 -2.65 23.77 7.69
CA ASP A 247 -2.81 25.23 7.65
C ASP A 247 -3.21 25.78 9.02
N GLN A 248 -4.24 25.21 9.65
CA GLN A 248 -4.67 25.54 11.01
C GLN A 248 -5.03 24.27 11.78
N ARG A 249 -4.36 23.96 12.89
CA ARG A 249 -4.73 22.78 13.68
C ARG A 249 -6.16 22.93 14.27
N PRO A 250 -7.04 21.93 14.09
CA PRO A 250 -8.40 21.96 14.61
C PRO A 250 -8.43 21.79 16.14
N ASN A 251 -9.56 22.15 16.76
CA ASN A 251 -9.76 22.01 18.22
C ASN A 251 -10.01 20.55 18.66
N GLN A 252 -10.28 19.65 17.72
CA GLN A 252 -10.48 18.21 17.90
C GLN A 252 -9.80 17.50 16.72
N THR A 253 -9.32 16.26 16.91
CA THR A 253 -8.64 15.51 15.84
C THR A 253 -9.58 15.31 14.65
N GLU A 254 -9.12 15.66 13.45
CA GLU A 254 -9.96 15.73 12.27
C GLU A 254 -9.46 14.79 11.17
N GLU A 255 -10.35 13.99 10.59
CA GLU A 255 -10.05 13.18 9.42
C GLU A 255 -10.58 13.84 8.13
N LEU A 256 -9.72 13.87 7.11
CA LEU A 256 -9.98 14.40 5.77
C LEU A 256 -9.70 13.29 4.76
N CYS A 257 -10.54 13.10 3.74
CA CYS A 257 -10.32 12.06 2.75
C CYS A 257 -10.17 12.63 1.34
N TYR A 258 -8.99 12.53 0.75
CA TYR A 258 -8.75 12.96 -0.63
C TYR A 258 -8.77 11.75 -1.57
N THR A 259 -9.25 11.91 -2.79
CA THR A 259 -9.36 10.80 -3.75
C THR A 259 -8.36 10.92 -4.90
N CYS A 260 -7.73 9.81 -5.25
CA CYS A 260 -6.93 9.65 -6.46
C CYS A 260 -7.72 8.72 -7.40
N SER A 261 -8.23 9.25 -8.51
CA SER A 261 -9.07 8.53 -9.48
C SER A 261 -8.29 8.00 -10.68
N TYR A 262 -8.57 6.77 -11.07
CA TYR A 262 -8.02 6.10 -12.24
C TYR A 262 -9.15 5.85 -13.22
N ASP A 263 -9.10 6.48 -14.39
CA ASP A 263 -10.16 6.41 -15.39
C ASP A 263 -9.94 5.28 -16.40
N GLN A 264 -11.06 4.78 -16.94
CA GLN A 264 -11.11 3.67 -17.91
C GLN A 264 -10.38 2.40 -17.39
N VAL A 265 -10.71 1.94 -16.19
CA VAL A 265 -10.26 0.64 -15.65
C VAL A 265 -11.24 -0.46 -16.10
N PRO A 266 -10.81 -1.46 -16.89
CA PRO A 266 -11.67 -2.57 -17.33
C PRO A 266 -12.18 -3.44 -16.17
N SER A 267 -13.36 -4.04 -16.33
CA SER A 267 -13.85 -5.09 -15.42
C SER A 267 -13.33 -6.48 -15.84
N VAL A 268 -13.37 -7.43 -14.89
CA VAL A 268 -12.97 -8.84 -15.16
C VAL A 268 -14.06 -9.55 -15.95
N GLU A 269 -15.33 -9.21 -15.68
CA GLU A 269 -16.50 -9.78 -16.32
C GLU A 269 -16.59 -9.39 -17.80
N ASN A 270 -16.36 -8.11 -18.13
CA ASN A 270 -16.31 -7.60 -19.50
C ASN A 270 -15.19 -6.57 -19.67
N THR A 271 -14.12 -6.96 -20.34
CA THR A 271 -12.92 -6.14 -20.56
C THR A 271 -13.15 -4.94 -21.49
N GLN A 272 -14.31 -4.85 -22.17
CA GLN A 272 -14.75 -3.64 -22.90
C GLN A 272 -15.50 -2.65 -21.98
N THR A 273 -16.09 -3.12 -20.88
CA THR A 273 -16.72 -2.26 -19.88
C THR A 273 -15.64 -1.69 -18.98
N THR A 274 -15.46 -0.37 -19.02
CA THR A 274 -14.50 0.34 -18.16
C THR A 274 -15.21 1.23 -17.15
N THR A 275 -14.55 1.45 -16.01
CA THR A 275 -15.06 2.22 -14.87
C THR A 275 -13.98 3.14 -14.32
N THR A 276 -14.37 4.21 -13.62
CA THR A 276 -13.43 4.97 -12.79
C THR A 276 -13.32 4.28 -11.43
N ARG A 277 -12.09 4.00 -10.97
CA ARG A 277 -11.81 3.45 -9.63
C ARG A 277 -10.91 4.40 -8.86
N THR A 278 -10.92 4.31 -7.53
CA THR A 278 -10.22 5.28 -6.68
C THR A 278 -9.27 4.62 -5.68
N CYS A 279 -8.26 5.39 -5.28
CA CYS A 279 -7.50 5.23 -4.06
C CYS A 279 -7.97 6.30 -3.06
N SER A 280 -8.11 5.95 -1.77
CA SER A 280 -8.49 6.88 -0.70
C SER A 280 -7.25 7.28 0.12
N VAL A 281 -7.00 8.59 0.25
CA VAL A 281 -5.93 9.15 1.08
C VAL A 281 -6.56 9.82 2.29
N ILE A 282 -6.60 9.09 3.41
CA ILE A 282 -7.12 9.58 4.70
C ILE A 282 -6.00 10.32 5.42
N VAL A 283 -6.17 11.62 5.59
CA VAL A 283 -5.28 12.48 6.35
C VAL A 283 -5.91 12.70 7.73
N THR A 284 -5.19 12.33 8.79
CA THR A 284 -5.62 12.52 10.17
C THR A 284 -4.83 13.67 10.77
N VAL A 285 -5.47 14.84 10.97
CA VAL A 285 -4.85 16.03 11.55
C VAL A 285 -5.06 16.00 13.06
N GLU A 286 -3.97 15.84 13.83
CA GLU A 286 -4.04 15.91 15.29
C GLU A 286 -4.46 17.32 15.74
N ALA A 287 -5.35 17.36 16.74
CA ALA A 287 -5.82 18.57 17.37
C ALA A 287 -4.65 19.47 17.84
N ALA A 288 -4.90 20.78 17.86
CA ALA A 288 -4.04 21.73 18.57
C ALA A 288 -3.83 21.24 20.01
N ALA A 289 -2.60 21.31 20.50
CA ALA A 289 -2.31 20.97 21.90
C ALA A 289 -3.19 21.86 22.78
N SER A 290 -4.11 21.25 23.53
CA SER A 290 -5.02 22.02 24.38
C SER A 290 -4.18 22.80 25.38
N SER A 291 -4.16 24.12 25.24
CA SER A 291 -3.64 25.03 26.24
C SER A 291 -4.63 25.04 27.41
N THR A 292 -4.69 23.92 28.13
CA THR A 292 -5.22 23.82 29.47
C THR A 292 -4.34 24.69 30.33
N SER A 293 -4.59 26.00 30.30
CA SER A 293 -4.02 26.95 31.21
C SER A 293 -4.30 26.42 32.60
N THR A 294 -3.27 25.89 33.25
CA THR A 294 -3.27 25.66 34.69
C THR A 294 -3.37 27.04 35.32
N VAL A 295 -4.61 27.51 35.45
CA VAL A 295 -4.97 28.61 36.33
C VAL A 295 -4.59 28.11 37.71
N THR A 296 -3.38 28.45 38.13
CA THR A 296 -2.89 28.21 39.47
C THR A 296 -3.80 28.98 40.40
N THR A 297 -4.84 28.32 40.88
CA THR A 297 -5.75 28.83 41.90
C THR A 297 -4.93 28.89 43.18
N THR A 298 -4.23 30.02 43.35
CA THR A 298 -3.45 30.37 44.54
C THR A 298 -4.40 30.54 45.71
N SER A 299 -4.91 29.42 46.22
CA SER A 299 -5.72 29.36 47.42
C SER A 299 -4.85 29.84 48.57
N SER A 300 -5.15 31.05 49.05
CA SER A 300 -4.48 31.68 50.16
C SER A 300 -4.83 30.89 51.42
N ALA A 301 -4.02 29.87 51.72
CA ALA A 301 -4.16 28.98 52.87
C ALA A 301 -3.87 29.74 54.18
N GLN A 302 -4.82 30.58 54.59
CA GLN A 302 -4.88 31.13 55.94
C GLN A 302 -5.00 29.95 56.91
N SER A 303 -3.94 29.70 57.66
CA SER A 303 -3.83 28.55 58.54
C SER A 303 -4.71 28.75 59.77
N ILE A 304 -5.93 28.21 59.74
CA ILE A 304 -6.78 28.06 60.92
C ILE A 304 -6.38 26.75 61.60
N VAL A 305 -5.52 26.85 62.61
CA VAL A 305 -5.17 25.73 63.47
C VAL A 305 -6.35 25.43 64.40
N MET A 306 -7.13 24.40 64.10
CA MET A 306 -8.07 23.81 65.05
C MET A 306 -7.49 22.55 65.69
N THR A 307 -6.96 22.73 66.90
CA THR A 307 -6.64 21.62 67.79
C THR A 307 -7.92 21.00 68.37
N SER A 308 -8.24 19.77 67.98
CA SER A 308 -9.26 18.96 68.66
C SER A 308 -8.80 17.50 68.74
N ALA A 309 -8.46 17.06 69.95
CA ALA A 309 -8.13 15.66 70.24
C ALA A 309 -9.34 14.98 70.91
N ALA A 310 -9.85 13.88 70.33
CA ALA A 310 -10.68 12.93 71.05
C ALA A 310 -10.72 11.54 70.36
N LEU A 311 -10.20 10.54 71.08
CA LEU A 311 -10.56 9.12 71.14
C LEU A 311 -11.42 8.45 70.04
N SER A 312 -10.83 7.38 69.49
CA SER A 312 -11.37 6.00 69.50
C SER A 312 -12.81 5.69 69.09
N THR A 313 -12.96 4.77 68.12
CA THR A 313 -13.47 3.42 68.46
C THR A 313 -13.10 2.37 67.41
N LEU A 314 -13.11 1.09 67.83
CA LEU A 314 -12.79 -0.08 67.02
C LEU A 314 -14.03 -0.95 66.86
N THR A 315 -14.48 -1.19 65.63
CA THR A 315 -15.29 -2.35 65.23
C THR A 315 -15.16 -2.58 63.73
N GLY A 316 -14.86 -3.81 63.32
CA GLY A 316 -15.07 -4.27 61.94
C GLY A 316 -16.23 -5.26 61.89
N LEU A 317 -16.72 -5.57 60.69
CA LEU A 317 -17.61 -6.71 60.47
C LEU A 317 -17.29 -7.36 59.12
N LEU A 318 -17.25 -8.69 59.07
CA LEU A 318 -17.27 -9.44 57.82
C LEU A 318 -18.69 -9.42 57.26
N LEU A 319 -18.83 -9.51 55.93
CA LEU A 319 -19.96 -10.21 55.34
C LEU A 319 -19.57 -10.77 53.96
N THR A 320 -19.37 -12.09 53.91
CA THR A 320 -19.26 -12.86 52.67
C THR A 320 -20.63 -13.00 52.01
N VAL A 321 -20.71 -12.81 50.69
CA VAL A 321 -21.86 -13.24 49.89
C VAL A 321 -21.38 -14.12 48.75
N VAL A 322 -21.87 -15.36 48.72
CA VAL A 322 -21.73 -16.29 47.60
C VAL A 322 -23.08 -16.31 46.87
N PHE A 323 -23.07 -16.29 45.54
CA PHE A 323 -24.21 -16.71 44.72
C PHE A 323 -23.74 -17.57 43.55
N ASN A 324 -24.67 -18.38 43.03
CA ASN A 324 -24.42 -19.51 42.12
C ASN A 324 -23.96 -19.09 40.72
#